data_AF-A0A5R8WCR8-F1
#
_entry.id   AF-A0A5R8WCR8-F1
#
_cell.length_a   1.000
_cell.length_b   1.000
_cell.length_c   1.000
_cell.angle_alpha   90.00
_cell.angle_beta   90.00
_cell.angle_gamma   90.00
#
_symmetry.space_group_name_H-M   'P 1'
#
loop_
_entity.id
_entity.type
_entity.pdbx_description
1 polymer ?
#
loop_
_entity_poly.entity_id
_entity_poly.type
_entity_poly.pdbx_seq_one_letter_code
_entity_poly.pdbx_strand_id
1 'polypeptide(L)'
;MDTYVQADRATTNFGSSVRLSTEGRAYIWRNSLLRFSVQVPPGEHVVSAKLRAYSEASATSTEFVDVFTTSGGWTERGVTWNNAPARGTWLGKAGGFAAGSWVEWDVTKGVNAKGGEQNFKLESNAQKWIGFKAKESSNSALRPRLVVTTAPDTVISTEAAVVHGWGTRVAGDEFNYAGAPDAMKWNVYNSAGHAGNGIRSPGQVTVDGSKMVINGTPDGTTAGMGAKFANQKYGRWEVRAAGSGDDEYHMVSILWPDSENWPCDGEIDYAETTGDWSVIKFFHHYGCSNLQTSAYKPVDVTQFHNYALDWSPRGIVGYVDGVKWFEDTDPAHQPPGPMHQTLQLDWFPDSTANGAGEMRVDWVRVYAAG
;
A
#
# COMPACT_ATOMS: atom_id res chain seq x y z
N MET A 1 3.22 -31.97 1.83
CA MET A 1 2.65 -33.33 1.79
C MET A 1 2.90 -33.88 0.42
N ASP A 2 3.21 -35.15 0.29
CA ASP A 2 3.31 -35.81 -1.00
C ASP A 2 2.91 -37.29 -0.94
N THR A 3 2.43 -37.81 -2.06
CA THR A 3 1.97 -39.20 -2.20
C THR A 3 1.80 -39.53 -3.68
N TYR A 4 1.43 -40.76 -3.99
CA TYR A 4 0.95 -41.14 -5.30
C TYR A 4 -0.32 -41.97 -5.21
N VAL A 5 -1.04 -42.02 -6.32
CA VAL A 5 -2.24 -42.85 -6.49
C VAL A 5 -2.02 -43.80 -7.66
N GLN A 6 -2.63 -44.98 -7.59
CA GLN A 6 -2.41 -46.05 -8.55
C GLN A 6 -3.74 -46.68 -8.99
N ALA A 7 -3.97 -46.72 -10.31
CA ALA A 7 -5.26 -47.09 -10.89
C ALA A 7 -5.70 -48.53 -10.61
N ASP A 8 -4.80 -49.51 -10.75
CA ASP A 8 -5.06 -50.93 -10.48
C ASP A 8 -5.16 -51.25 -8.98
N ARG A 9 -4.90 -50.26 -8.11
CA ARG A 9 -5.04 -50.35 -6.65
C ARG A 9 -5.89 -49.21 -6.11
N ALA A 10 -7.09 -49.07 -6.68
CA ALA A 10 -7.82 -47.81 -6.64
C ALA A 10 -8.23 -47.31 -5.23
N THR A 11 -8.31 -48.22 -4.26
CA THR A 11 -8.66 -47.94 -2.85
C THR A 11 -7.44 -47.89 -1.91
N THR A 12 -6.23 -48.15 -2.41
CA THR A 12 -5.02 -48.17 -1.60
C THR A 12 -4.44 -46.76 -1.45
N ASN A 13 -4.11 -46.36 -0.23
CA ASN A 13 -3.35 -45.14 0.06
C ASN A 13 -1.84 -45.45 0.08
N PHE A 14 -1.02 -44.54 -0.44
CA PHE A 14 0.44 -44.68 -0.49
C PHE A 14 1.19 -43.54 0.21
N GLY A 15 0.52 -42.78 1.10
CA GLY A 15 1.10 -41.60 1.76
C GLY A 15 2.19 -41.88 2.79
N SER A 16 2.59 -43.15 2.98
CA SER A 16 3.76 -43.54 3.78
C SER A 16 4.94 -44.02 2.92
N SER A 17 4.81 -43.97 1.59
CA SER A 17 5.84 -44.44 0.69
C SER A 17 7.05 -43.51 0.70
N VAL A 18 8.25 -44.06 0.75
CA VAL A 18 9.50 -43.29 0.61
C VAL A 18 9.76 -42.79 -0.82
N ARG A 19 8.83 -43.05 -1.75
CA ARG A 19 8.92 -42.71 -3.17
C ARG A 19 7.60 -42.14 -3.70
N LEU A 20 7.72 -41.09 -4.50
CA LEU A 20 6.69 -40.65 -5.44
C LEU A 20 6.79 -41.50 -6.71
N SER A 21 5.66 -41.74 -7.35
CA SER A 21 5.59 -42.58 -8.54
C SER A 21 4.70 -41.95 -9.61
N THR A 22 5.21 -41.97 -10.83
CA THR A 22 4.47 -41.64 -12.05
C THR A 22 4.62 -42.78 -13.05
N GLU A 23 3.57 -43.09 -13.80
CA GLU A 23 3.56 -44.20 -14.75
C GLU A 23 2.39 -44.07 -15.73
N GLY A 24 2.67 -44.21 -17.04
CA GLY A 24 1.69 -44.11 -18.12
C GLY A 24 1.36 -45.43 -18.81
N ARG A 25 1.80 -46.59 -18.27
CA ARG A 25 1.51 -47.90 -18.87
C ARG A 25 0.02 -48.18 -18.86
N ALA A 26 -0.48 -48.76 -19.96
CA ALA A 26 -1.83 -49.30 -20.00
C ALA A 26 -2.09 -50.18 -18.75
N TYR A 27 -3.20 -49.94 -18.06
CA TYR A 27 -3.65 -50.64 -16.85
C TYR A 27 -2.82 -50.42 -15.56
N ILE A 28 -1.63 -49.80 -15.61
CA ILE A 28 -0.84 -49.45 -14.41
C ILE A 28 -0.51 -47.95 -14.49
N TRP A 29 -1.50 -47.13 -14.15
CA TRP A 29 -1.37 -45.68 -14.15
C TRP A 29 -1.03 -45.20 -12.74
N ARG A 30 0.03 -44.39 -12.62
CA ARG A 30 0.40 -43.76 -11.35
C ARG A 30 0.54 -42.27 -11.54
N ASN A 31 -0.04 -41.52 -10.62
CA ASN A 31 0.04 -40.06 -10.57
C ASN A 31 0.55 -39.64 -9.19
N SER A 32 1.51 -38.73 -9.14
CA SER A 32 1.99 -38.16 -7.88
C SER A 32 1.23 -36.88 -7.55
N LEU A 33 1.03 -36.63 -6.26
CA LEU A 33 0.39 -35.44 -5.71
C LEU A 33 1.36 -34.78 -4.74
N LEU A 34 1.56 -33.47 -4.86
CA LEU A 34 2.39 -32.69 -3.95
C LEU A 34 1.64 -31.45 -3.50
N ARG A 35 1.75 -31.13 -2.20
CA ARG A 35 1.14 -29.95 -1.57
C ARG A 35 2.17 -29.22 -0.73
N PHE A 36 2.30 -27.92 -0.98
CA PHE A 36 3.20 -27.02 -0.28
C PHE A 36 2.42 -25.86 0.36
N SER A 37 2.91 -25.34 1.48
CA SER A 37 2.47 -24.05 2.01
C SER A 37 3.57 -23.04 1.73
N VAL A 38 3.27 -22.03 0.94
CA VAL A 38 4.20 -20.95 0.58
C VAL A 38 3.90 -19.75 1.48
N GLN A 39 4.92 -19.22 2.13
CA GLN A 39 4.84 -17.96 2.87
C GLN A 39 5.55 -16.89 2.04
N VAL A 40 4.88 -15.75 1.85
CA VAL A 40 5.43 -14.58 1.15
C VAL A 40 5.57 -13.45 2.17
N PRO A 41 6.74 -12.78 2.25
CA PRO A 41 6.91 -11.64 3.15
C PRO A 41 5.86 -10.54 2.88
N PRO A 42 5.41 -9.80 3.92
CA PRO A 42 4.56 -8.63 3.72
C PRO A 42 5.24 -7.62 2.77
N GLY A 43 4.46 -7.08 1.83
CA GLY A 43 4.98 -6.14 0.83
C GLY A 43 5.74 -6.77 -0.33
N GLU A 44 5.71 -8.10 -0.47
CA GLU A 44 6.28 -8.82 -1.62
C GLU A 44 5.24 -9.63 -2.40
N HIS A 45 5.64 -10.11 -3.58
CA HIS A 45 4.91 -11.10 -4.37
C HIS A 45 5.86 -12.13 -4.99
N VAL A 46 5.35 -13.33 -5.28
CA VAL A 46 6.08 -14.38 -6.01
C VAL A 46 6.35 -13.95 -7.45
N VAL A 47 7.61 -13.99 -7.86
CA VAL A 47 8.05 -13.73 -9.24
C VAL A 47 8.54 -14.98 -9.96
N SER A 48 8.93 -16.02 -9.23
CA SER A 48 9.31 -17.31 -9.80
C SER A 48 9.03 -18.45 -8.82
N ALA A 49 8.60 -19.60 -9.34
CA ALA A 49 8.51 -20.84 -8.57
C ALA A 49 8.98 -22.04 -9.39
N LYS A 50 9.90 -22.82 -8.83
CA LYS A 50 10.43 -24.06 -9.42
C LYS A 50 10.12 -25.26 -8.54
N LEU A 51 9.37 -26.22 -9.07
CA LEU A 51 9.20 -27.53 -8.43
C LEU A 51 10.43 -28.38 -8.75
N ARG A 52 11.05 -28.95 -7.71
CA ARG A 52 12.23 -29.82 -7.82
C ARG A 52 11.92 -31.18 -7.22
N ALA A 53 12.20 -32.25 -7.95
CA ALA A 53 12.10 -33.62 -7.46
C ALA A 53 13.36 -34.42 -7.84
N TYR A 54 13.87 -35.23 -6.92
CA TYR A 54 15.08 -36.03 -7.17
C TYR A 54 14.72 -37.38 -7.75
N SER A 55 15.16 -37.65 -8.98
CA SER A 55 14.74 -38.81 -9.75
C SER A 55 15.44 -40.09 -9.31
N GLU A 56 14.68 -41.18 -9.22
CA GLU A 56 15.17 -42.55 -9.02
C GLU A 56 15.18 -43.37 -10.32
N ALA A 57 14.71 -42.79 -11.44
CA ALA A 57 14.64 -43.45 -12.74
C ALA A 57 15.07 -42.49 -13.87
N SER A 58 15.63 -43.03 -14.95
CA SER A 58 15.92 -42.22 -16.15
C SER A 58 14.68 -42.09 -17.03
N ALA A 59 14.54 -40.97 -17.75
CA ALA A 59 13.58 -40.79 -18.83
C ALA A 59 14.32 -40.54 -20.14
N THR A 60 13.88 -41.16 -21.24
CA THR A 60 14.41 -40.86 -22.58
C THR A 60 13.97 -39.46 -23.05
N SER A 61 14.46 -39.01 -24.20
CA SER A 61 14.03 -37.73 -24.80
C SER A 61 12.55 -37.70 -25.21
N THR A 62 11.91 -38.86 -25.37
CA THR A 62 10.49 -39.00 -25.69
C THR A 62 9.61 -39.29 -24.49
N GLU A 63 10.21 -39.57 -23.34
CA GLU A 63 9.54 -39.78 -22.06
C GLU A 63 9.57 -38.49 -21.24
N PHE A 64 8.43 -38.12 -20.66
CA PHE A 64 8.30 -36.93 -19.84
C PHE A 64 7.33 -37.12 -18.69
N VAL A 65 7.46 -36.23 -17.72
CA VAL A 65 6.52 -36.03 -16.62
C VAL A 65 5.98 -34.61 -16.74
N ASP A 66 4.67 -34.49 -16.85
CA ASP A 66 3.91 -33.24 -16.83
C ASP A 66 3.59 -32.84 -15.39
N VAL A 67 3.54 -31.53 -15.15
CA VAL A 67 3.03 -30.95 -13.90
C VAL A 67 1.78 -30.15 -14.21
N PHE A 68 0.73 -30.42 -13.43
CA PHE A 68 -0.53 -29.68 -13.45
C PHE A 68 -0.80 -29.07 -12.07
N THR A 69 -1.57 -27.98 -12.02
CA THR A 69 -2.26 -27.62 -10.76
C THR A 69 -3.29 -28.70 -10.42
N THR A 70 -3.73 -28.74 -9.17
CA THR A 70 -4.85 -29.59 -8.74
C THR A 70 -5.56 -28.94 -7.55
N SER A 71 -6.79 -29.34 -7.24
CA SER A 71 -7.47 -28.83 -6.04
C SER A 71 -6.79 -29.30 -4.75
N GLY A 72 -6.89 -28.46 -3.72
CA GLY A 72 -6.42 -28.75 -2.37
C GLY A 72 -7.37 -29.63 -1.56
N GLY A 73 -7.22 -29.64 -0.24
CA GLY A 73 -8.11 -30.34 0.69
C GLY A 73 -7.90 -31.85 0.81
N TRP A 74 -7.11 -32.46 -0.08
CA TRP A 74 -6.67 -33.85 0.08
C TRP A 74 -5.67 -34.01 1.23
N THR A 75 -5.66 -35.19 1.84
CA THR A 75 -4.71 -35.53 2.91
C THR A 75 -3.78 -36.65 2.46
N GLU A 76 -2.51 -36.57 2.86
CA GLU A 76 -1.45 -37.52 2.53
C GLU A 76 -1.86 -38.97 2.79
N ARG A 77 -2.53 -39.23 3.92
CA ARG A 77 -3.01 -40.55 4.37
C ARG A 77 -4.45 -40.89 3.98
N GLY A 78 -5.19 -39.98 3.34
CA GLY A 78 -6.60 -40.19 2.98
C GLY A 78 -6.87 -40.27 1.48
N VAL A 79 -5.93 -39.82 0.64
CA VAL A 79 -6.10 -39.85 -0.81
C VAL A 79 -5.79 -41.24 -1.38
N THR A 80 -6.60 -41.66 -2.33
CA THR A 80 -6.55 -42.92 -3.09
C THR A 80 -6.83 -42.57 -4.55
N TRP A 81 -6.74 -43.52 -5.47
CA TRP A 81 -7.10 -43.26 -6.87
C TRP A 81 -8.55 -42.77 -7.01
N ASN A 82 -9.48 -43.38 -6.28
CA ASN A 82 -10.91 -43.10 -6.38
C ASN A 82 -11.31 -41.68 -5.95
N ASN A 83 -10.53 -41.04 -5.09
CA ASN A 83 -10.82 -39.69 -4.59
C ASN A 83 -9.68 -38.69 -4.87
N ALA A 84 -8.72 -39.06 -5.72
CA ALA A 84 -7.64 -38.17 -6.11
C ALA A 84 -8.20 -36.94 -6.81
N PRO A 85 -7.71 -35.73 -6.49
CA PRO A 85 -8.17 -34.54 -7.18
C PRO A 85 -7.80 -34.60 -8.67
N ALA A 86 -8.68 -34.04 -9.49
CA ALA A 86 -8.49 -33.98 -10.94
C ALA A 86 -7.35 -33.00 -11.30
N ARG A 87 -6.63 -33.28 -12.39
CA ARG A 87 -5.64 -32.32 -12.90
C ARG A 87 -6.34 -31.04 -13.35
N GLY A 88 -5.75 -29.90 -13.03
CA GLY A 88 -6.16 -28.58 -13.46
C GLY A 88 -5.30 -28.08 -14.63
N THR A 89 -4.82 -26.85 -14.51
CA THR A 89 -4.00 -26.17 -15.52
C THR A 89 -2.64 -26.84 -15.69
N TRP A 90 -2.24 -27.11 -16.92
CA TRP A 90 -0.89 -27.58 -17.25
C TRP A 90 0.14 -26.47 -17.04
N LEU A 91 1.23 -26.78 -16.33
CA LEU A 91 2.29 -25.82 -15.97
C LEU A 91 3.57 -26.05 -16.77
N GLY A 92 3.87 -27.29 -17.12
CA GLY A 92 5.08 -27.63 -17.87
C GLY A 92 5.38 -29.12 -17.87
N LYS A 93 6.44 -29.49 -18.58
CA LYS A 93 6.93 -30.87 -18.68
C LYS A 93 8.46 -30.94 -18.57
N ALA A 94 8.96 -32.09 -18.11
CA ALA A 94 10.39 -32.41 -18.11
C ALA A 94 10.60 -33.85 -18.57
N GLY A 95 11.59 -34.08 -19.43
CA GLY A 95 11.98 -35.37 -19.99
C GLY A 95 13.49 -35.44 -20.21
N GLY A 96 14.00 -36.57 -20.69
CA GLY A 96 15.43 -36.70 -21.02
C GLY A 96 16.40 -36.62 -19.83
N PHE A 97 15.96 -36.98 -18.63
CA PHE A 97 16.76 -36.90 -17.39
C PHE A 97 17.32 -38.26 -16.95
N ALA A 98 18.40 -38.25 -16.18
CA ALA A 98 19.03 -39.46 -15.63
C ALA A 98 18.49 -39.83 -14.24
N ALA A 99 18.56 -41.10 -13.87
CA ALA A 99 18.42 -41.51 -12.47
C ALA A 99 19.51 -40.85 -11.60
N GLY A 100 19.17 -40.48 -10.37
CA GLY A 100 20.09 -39.78 -9.46
C GLY A 100 20.31 -38.30 -9.79
N SER A 101 19.39 -37.67 -10.53
CA SER A 101 19.46 -36.25 -10.89
C SER A 101 18.26 -35.46 -10.38
N TRP A 102 18.44 -34.14 -10.21
CA TRP A 102 17.33 -33.23 -9.97
C TRP A 102 16.58 -32.96 -11.27
N VAL A 103 15.26 -33.08 -11.22
CA VAL A 103 14.36 -32.64 -12.29
C VAL A 103 13.62 -31.40 -11.80
N GLU A 104 13.54 -30.39 -12.67
CA GLU A 104 12.92 -29.10 -12.36
C GLU A 104 11.82 -28.76 -13.36
N TRP A 105 10.71 -28.23 -12.84
CA TRP A 105 9.64 -27.65 -13.63
C TRP A 105 9.43 -26.21 -13.18
N ASP A 106 9.32 -25.30 -14.15
CA ASP A 106 8.80 -23.96 -13.88
C ASP A 106 7.29 -24.08 -13.63
N VAL A 107 6.89 -23.78 -12.41
CA VAL A 107 5.49 -23.85 -11.96
C VAL A 107 4.97 -22.47 -11.54
N THR A 108 5.68 -21.39 -11.92
CA THR A 108 5.37 -20.01 -11.52
C THR A 108 3.90 -19.66 -11.74
N LYS A 109 3.34 -20.03 -12.90
CA LYS A 109 1.93 -19.78 -13.25
C LYS A 109 0.90 -20.51 -12.39
N GLY A 110 1.32 -21.54 -11.66
CA GLY A 110 0.47 -22.33 -10.77
C GLY A 110 0.61 -21.96 -9.29
N VAL A 111 1.42 -20.95 -8.96
CA VAL A 111 1.64 -20.48 -7.59
C VAL A 111 0.96 -19.13 -7.38
N ASN A 112 0.19 -18.99 -6.30
CA ASN A 112 -0.43 -17.72 -5.93
C ASN A 112 0.65 -16.68 -5.56
N ALA A 113 0.53 -15.47 -6.13
CA ALA A 113 1.45 -14.36 -5.93
C ALA A 113 1.66 -13.97 -4.45
N LYS A 114 0.65 -14.17 -3.60
CA LYS A 114 0.69 -13.88 -2.16
C LYS A 114 0.91 -15.13 -1.28
N GLY A 115 1.26 -16.26 -1.91
CA GLY A 115 1.53 -17.51 -1.21
C GLY A 115 0.27 -18.29 -0.84
N GLY A 116 0.31 -18.98 0.29
CA GLY A 116 -0.72 -19.95 0.69
C GLY A 116 -0.47 -21.35 0.12
N GLU A 117 -1.53 -22.15 0.10
CA GLU A 117 -1.45 -23.55 -0.31
C GLU A 117 -1.31 -23.72 -1.82
N GLN A 118 -0.29 -24.48 -2.25
CA GLN A 118 -0.04 -24.82 -3.65
C GLN A 118 -0.12 -26.33 -3.82
N ASN A 119 -0.89 -26.80 -4.81
CA ASN A 119 -1.12 -28.22 -5.04
C ASN A 119 -0.79 -28.58 -6.49
N PHE A 120 0.01 -29.63 -6.66
CA PHE A 120 0.48 -30.11 -7.94
C PHE A 120 0.15 -31.59 -8.14
N LYS A 121 -0.17 -31.95 -9.38
CA LYS A 121 -0.34 -33.32 -9.84
C LYS A 121 0.65 -33.61 -10.95
N LEU A 122 1.38 -34.71 -10.81
CA LEU A 122 2.38 -35.16 -11.77
C LEU A 122 1.86 -36.41 -12.49
N GLU A 123 1.91 -36.38 -13.81
CA GLU A 123 1.48 -37.46 -14.69
C GLU A 123 2.59 -37.73 -15.70
N SER A 124 2.73 -38.96 -16.20
CA SER A 124 3.80 -39.33 -17.12
C SER A 124 3.27 -40.03 -18.37
N ASN A 125 3.89 -39.78 -19.51
CA ASN A 125 3.63 -40.56 -20.73
C ASN A 125 4.47 -41.85 -20.79
N ALA A 126 5.45 -42.01 -19.90
CA ALA A 126 6.41 -43.10 -19.96
C ALA A 126 5.69 -44.44 -19.75
N GLN A 127 5.95 -45.38 -20.65
CA GLN A 127 5.44 -46.76 -20.56
C GLN A 127 6.27 -47.60 -19.57
N LYS A 128 6.70 -46.99 -18.47
CA LYS A 128 7.40 -47.60 -17.34
C LYS A 128 7.31 -46.70 -16.12
N TRP A 129 7.66 -47.26 -14.97
CA TRP A 129 7.73 -46.51 -13.72
C TRP A 129 8.81 -45.43 -13.79
N ILE A 130 8.44 -44.20 -13.41
CA ILE A 130 9.33 -43.08 -13.12
C ILE A 130 9.11 -42.65 -11.67
N GLY A 131 10.14 -42.84 -10.85
CA GLY A 131 10.10 -42.55 -9.42
C GLY A 131 10.88 -41.31 -9.02
N PHE A 132 10.43 -40.67 -7.95
CA PHE A 132 11.16 -39.60 -7.28
C PHE A 132 11.21 -39.86 -5.78
N LYS A 133 12.18 -39.28 -5.08
CA LYS A 133 12.17 -39.29 -3.61
C LYS A 133 10.92 -38.59 -3.08
N ALA A 134 10.24 -39.20 -2.12
CA ALA A 134 9.12 -38.59 -1.39
C ALA A 134 9.59 -37.85 -0.14
N LYS A 135 8.69 -37.14 0.52
CA LYS A 135 8.91 -36.51 1.82
C LYS A 135 9.33 -37.52 2.89
N GLU A 136 8.88 -38.76 2.79
CA GLU A 136 9.22 -39.87 3.70
C GLU A 136 10.64 -40.41 3.46
N SER A 137 11.36 -39.92 2.44
CA SER A 137 12.75 -40.31 2.21
C SER A 137 13.62 -40.03 3.43
N SER A 138 14.47 -41.01 3.78
CA SER A 138 15.43 -40.90 4.89
C SER A 138 16.49 -39.83 4.63
N ASN A 139 16.83 -39.57 3.36
CA ASN A 139 17.72 -38.48 2.99
C ASN A 139 16.92 -37.20 2.75
N SER A 140 16.85 -36.34 3.77
CA SER A 140 16.12 -35.07 3.72
C SER A 140 16.64 -34.09 2.67
N ALA A 141 17.90 -34.20 2.26
CA ALA A 141 18.46 -33.35 1.21
C ALA A 141 17.83 -33.59 -0.16
N LEU A 142 17.29 -34.79 -0.40
CA LEU A 142 16.74 -35.22 -1.70
C LEU A 142 15.21 -35.14 -1.78
N ARG A 143 14.53 -34.72 -0.71
CA ARG A 143 13.07 -34.59 -0.69
C ARG A 143 12.60 -33.52 -1.67
N PRO A 144 11.37 -33.62 -2.22
CA PRO A 144 10.84 -32.63 -3.15
C PRO A 144 10.79 -31.23 -2.52
N ARG A 145 11.05 -30.20 -3.34
CA ARG A 145 11.05 -28.79 -2.91
C ARG A 145 10.32 -27.93 -3.92
N LEU A 146 9.57 -26.95 -3.42
CA LEU A 146 9.13 -25.81 -4.20
C LEU A 146 10.06 -24.64 -3.86
N VAL A 147 10.90 -24.23 -4.80
CA VAL A 147 11.82 -23.09 -4.64
C VAL A 147 11.10 -21.86 -5.16
N VAL A 148 10.82 -20.90 -4.28
CA VAL A 148 10.08 -19.67 -4.58
C VAL A 148 11.02 -18.48 -4.49
N THR A 149 10.94 -17.59 -5.46
CA THR A 149 11.60 -16.28 -5.47
C THR A 149 10.52 -15.21 -5.42
N THR A 150 10.68 -14.25 -4.52
CA THR A 150 9.79 -13.12 -4.32
C THR A 150 10.49 -11.80 -4.67
N ALA A 151 9.72 -10.76 -4.93
CA ALA A 151 10.18 -9.40 -5.10
C ALA A 151 9.26 -8.44 -4.36
N PRO A 152 9.76 -7.28 -3.89
CA PRO A 152 8.91 -6.21 -3.36
C PRO A 152 7.83 -5.81 -4.35
N ASP A 153 6.63 -5.56 -3.84
CA ASP A 153 5.61 -4.84 -4.59
C ASP A 153 6.16 -3.45 -4.92
N THR A 154 5.92 -2.97 -6.15
CA THR A 154 6.25 -1.58 -6.51
C THR A 154 5.37 -0.65 -5.68
N VAL A 155 5.90 -0.11 -4.58
CA VAL A 155 5.26 0.97 -3.84
C VAL A 155 5.51 2.26 -4.62
N ILE A 156 4.53 2.71 -5.40
CA ILE A 156 4.57 4.06 -5.96
C ILE A 156 4.36 5.00 -4.78
N SER A 157 5.36 5.83 -4.47
CA SER A 157 5.19 6.85 -3.44
C SER A 157 4.04 7.78 -3.82
N THR A 158 3.19 8.09 -2.86
CA THR A 158 2.15 9.12 -3.00
C THR A 158 2.65 10.49 -2.58
N GLU A 159 3.91 10.64 -2.16
CA GLU A 159 4.48 11.95 -1.83
C GLU A 159 4.79 12.72 -3.11
N ALA A 160 4.23 13.92 -3.26
CA ALA A 160 4.49 14.81 -4.38
C ALA A 160 5.98 15.11 -4.51
N ALA A 161 6.69 15.29 -3.38
CA ALA A 161 8.13 15.47 -3.37
C ALA A 161 8.91 14.33 -4.04
N VAL A 162 8.46 13.07 -3.87
CA VAL A 162 9.11 11.90 -4.48
C VAL A 162 8.71 11.77 -5.94
N VAL A 163 7.42 11.89 -6.25
CA VAL A 163 6.87 11.75 -7.62
C VAL A 163 7.47 12.80 -8.57
N HIS A 164 7.65 14.04 -8.09
CA HIS A 164 8.13 15.18 -8.89
C HIS A 164 9.58 15.55 -8.62
N GLY A 165 10.30 14.80 -7.79
CA GLY A 165 11.73 14.98 -7.57
C GLY A 165 12.12 16.31 -6.93
N TRP A 166 11.37 16.78 -5.93
CA TRP A 166 11.61 18.07 -5.25
C TRP A 166 12.91 18.13 -4.44
N GLY A 167 13.56 16.99 -4.23
CA GLY A 167 14.85 16.91 -3.56
C GLY A 167 14.72 16.90 -2.04
N THR A 168 15.70 17.51 -1.36
CA THR A 168 15.81 17.44 0.10
C THR A 168 14.91 18.47 0.78
N ARG A 169 14.22 18.04 1.85
CA ARG A 169 13.45 18.95 2.72
C ARG A 169 14.35 20.03 3.33
N VAL A 170 13.86 21.26 3.39
CA VAL A 170 14.56 22.42 3.98
C VAL A 170 14.04 22.77 5.37
N ALA A 171 12.78 22.44 5.66
CA ALA A 171 12.15 22.64 6.96
C ALA A 171 10.96 21.68 7.13
N GLY A 172 10.35 21.68 8.32
CA GLY A 172 9.16 20.89 8.60
C GLY A 172 9.12 20.31 10.01
N ASP A 173 8.10 19.51 10.22
CA ASP A 173 7.90 18.75 11.43
C ASP A 173 7.35 17.36 11.13
N GLU A 174 7.98 16.34 11.71
CA GLU A 174 7.59 14.94 11.53
C GLU A 174 6.75 14.43 12.71
N PHE A 175 6.47 15.29 13.71
CA PHE A 175 5.60 14.98 14.85
C PHE A 175 5.94 13.68 15.61
N ASN A 176 7.21 13.26 15.59
CA ASN A 176 7.75 12.08 16.28
C ASN A 176 8.11 12.37 17.75
N TYR A 177 7.23 13.07 18.47
CA TYR A 177 7.38 13.43 19.88
C TYR A 177 6.01 13.46 20.55
N ALA A 178 5.96 13.48 21.89
CA ALA A 178 4.71 13.47 22.63
C ALA A 178 4.51 14.77 23.43
N GLY A 179 3.27 15.26 23.50
CA GLY A 179 2.88 16.46 24.23
C GLY A 179 2.52 17.64 23.31
N ALA A 180 2.66 18.86 23.81
CA ALA A 180 2.33 20.06 23.02
C ALA A 180 3.23 20.19 21.78
N PRO A 181 2.76 20.84 20.69
CA PRO A 181 3.60 21.17 19.54
C PRO A 181 4.88 21.91 19.93
N ASP A 182 5.98 21.63 19.22
CA ASP A 182 7.28 22.26 19.50
C ASP A 182 7.17 23.79 19.37
N ALA A 183 7.31 24.49 20.50
CA ALA A 183 7.18 25.94 20.56
C ALA A 183 8.28 26.69 19.79
N MET A 184 9.39 26.03 19.43
CA MET A 184 10.39 26.62 18.52
C MET A 184 9.91 26.60 17.07
N LYS A 185 9.03 25.66 16.70
CA LYS A 185 8.52 25.49 15.34
C LYS A 185 7.14 26.08 15.12
N TRP A 186 6.30 26.11 16.15
CA TRP A 186 4.89 26.46 16.03
C TRP A 186 4.49 27.61 16.96
N ASN A 187 3.62 28.48 16.46
CA ASN A 187 2.84 29.41 17.25
C ASN A 187 1.40 28.86 17.36
N VAL A 188 1.09 28.22 18.48
CA VAL A 188 -0.25 27.68 18.74
C VAL A 188 -1.19 28.81 19.16
N TYR A 189 -2.34 28.91 18.52
CA TYR A 189 -3.26 30.02 18.72
C TYR A 189 -4.00 29.92 20.05
N ASN A 190 -4.23 31.09 20.67
CA ASN A 190 -5.08 31.28 21.84
C ASN A 190 -5.95 32.50 21.59
N SER A 191 -7.05 32.31 20.86
CA SER A 191 -7.84 33.39 20.28
C SER A 191 -9.30 32.99 20.11
N ALA A 192 -10.15 33.95 19.69
CA ALA A 192 -11.42 33.59 19.06
C ALA A 192 -11.15 32.71 17.82
N GLY A 193 -12.10 31.83 17.49
CA GLY A 193 -12.03 31.01 16.29
C GLY A 193 -12.40 31.77 15.02
N HIS A 194 -12.65 31.02 13.95
CA HIS A 194 -12.86 31.59 12.62
C HIS A 194 -14.00 32.62 12.62
N ALA A 195 -13.73 33.81 12.08
CA ALA A 195 -14.66 34.95 12.05
C ALA A 195 -15.29 35.31 13.43
N GLY A 196 -14.63 34.95 14.54
CA GLY A 196 -15.13 35.17 15.89
C GLY A 196 -16.00 34.03 16.44
N ASN A 197 -16.26 32.97 15.67
CA ASN A 197 -17.01 31.79 16.11
C ASN A 197 -16.09 30.81 16.84
N GLY A 198 -16.55 30.28 17.98
CA GLY A 198 -15.78 29.32 18.77
C GLY A 198 -14.49 29.89 19.37
N ILE A 199 -13.63 29.00 19.84
CA ILE A 199 -12.36 29.35 20.51
C ILE A 199 -11.24 28.49 19.94
N ARG A 200 -10.12 29.10 19.57
CA ARG A 200 -8.86 28.38 19.35
C ARG A 200 -8.09 28.34 20.66
N SER A 201 -7.89 27.14 21.20
CA SER A 201 -7.29 26.88 22.50
C SER A 201 -6.05 25.99 22.35
N PRO A 202 -4.92 26.32 22.98
CA PRO A 202 -3.75 25.43 22.98
C PRO A 202 -4.02 24.04 23.57
N GLY A 203 -5.06 23.90 24.40
CA GLY A 203 -5.46 22.62 24.98
C GLY A 203 -6.08 21.64 23.98
N GLN A 204 -6.43 22.09 22.77
CA GLN A 204 -7.05 21.27 21.73
C GLN A 204 -6.05 20.69 20.73
N VAL A 205 -4.74 20.96 20.88
CA VAL A 205 -3.69 20.38 20.03
C VAL A 205 -2.67 19.61 20.85
N THR A 206 -2.36 18.39 20.41
CA THR A 206 -1.34 17.53 21.03
C THR A 206 -0.63 16.70 19.97
N VAL A 207 0.54 16.18 20.31
CA VAL A 207 1.30 15.21 19.52
C VAL A 207 1.38 13.92 20.31
N ASP A 208 1.09 12.79 19.67
CA ASP A 208 0.95 11.49 20.35
C ASP A 208 2.18 10.56 20.24
N GLY A 209 3.29 11.07 19.69
CA GLY A 209 4.49 10.32 19.37
C GLY A 209 4.60 9.89 17.91
N SER A 210 3.52 10.01 17.14
CA SER A 210 3.48 9.65 15.71
C SER A 210 2.79 10.67 14.81
N LYS A 211 1.94 11.52 15.38
CA LYS A 211 1.18 12.54 14.66
C LYS A 211 0.71 13.64 15.61
N MET A 212 0.47 14.80 15.04
CA MET A 212 -0.26 15.89 15.67
C MET A 212 -1.77 15.69 15.50
N VAL A 213 -2.54 16.02 16.53
CA VAL A 213 -4.00 15.93 16.58
C VAL A 213 -4.56 17.24 17.09
N ILE A 214 -5.44 17.86 16.31
CA ILE A 214 -6.33 18.95 16.74
C ILE A 214 -7.72 18.37 16.93
N ASN A 215 -8.32 18.58 18.10
CA ASN A 215 -9.71 18.19 18.39
C ASN A 215 -10.62 19.40 18.40
N GLY A 216 -11.83 19.23 17.89
CA GLY A 216 -12.92 20.20 17.95
C GLY A 216 -14.06 19.64 18.80
N THR A 217 -14.58 20.44 19.75
CA THR A 217 -15.71 20.07 20.61
C THR A 217 -17.03 20.67 20.12
N PRO A 218 -18.21 20.13 20.54
CA PRO A 218 -19.52 20.65 20.10
C PRO A 218 -19.83 22.11 20.45
N ASP A 219 -19.07 22.73 21.35
CA ASP A 219 -19.18 24.15 21.68
C ASP A 219 -18.26 25.05 20.84
N GLY A 220 -17.57 24.48 19.84
CA GLY A 220 -16.65 25.20 18.95
C GLY A 220 -15.27 25.46 19.53
N THR A 221 -14.88 24.78 20.61
CA THR A 221 -13.50 24.84 21.11
C THR A 221 -12.62 23.91 20.26
N THR A 222 -11.64 24.50 19.58
CA THR A 222 -10.74 23.83 18.63
C THR A 222 -9.31 24.38 18.75
N ALA A 223 -8.41 24.10 17.80
CA ALA A 223 -7.11 24.74 17.70
C ALA A 223 -6.74 25.13 16.26
N GLY A 224 -5.73 25.99 16.18
CA GLY A 224 -4.96 26.26 14.97
C GLY A 224 -3.54 26.67 15.36
N MET A 225 -2.61 26.58 14.41
CA MET A 225 -1.24 27.00 14.64
C MET A 225 -0.54 27.45 13.36
N GLY A 226 0.37 28.41 13.49
CA GLY A 226 1.22 28.91 12.41
C GLY A 226 2.67 28.47 12.60
N ALA A 227 3.33 28.09 11.51
CA ALA A 227 4.74 27.72 11.49
C ALA A 227 5.64 28.95 11.67
N LYS A 228 6.71 28.78 12.43
CA LYS A 228 7.80 29.76 12.62
C LYS A 228 8.99 29.51 11.69
N PHE A 229 8.82 28.61 10.73
CA PHE A 229 9.84 28.16 9.79
C PHE A 229 9.34 28.28 8.36
N ALA A 230 10.28 28.36 7.42
CA ALA A 230 10.01 28.46 5.99
C ALA A 230 9.03 29.59 5.61
N ASN A 231 9.21 30.74 6.27
CA ASN A 231 8.61 32.03 5.94
C ASN A 231 9.22 32.53 4.62
N GLN A 232 8.70 32.06 3.50
CA GLN A 232 9.30 32.26 2.18
C GLN A 232 8.23 32.52 1.12
N LYS A 233 8.62 33.27 0.08
CA LYS A 233 7.74 33.59 -1.05
C LYS A 233 7.65 32.47 -2.08
N TYR A 234 8.70 31.69 -2.32
CA TYR A 234 8.62 30.57 -3.24
C TYR A 234 9.15 29.34 -2.56
N GLY A 235 8.49 28.22 -2.77
CA GLY A 235 8.77 26.98 -2.07
C GLY A 235 7.79 25.90 -2.45
N ARG A 236 7.92 24.76 -1.78
CA ARG A 236 6.94 23.69 -1.89
C ARG A 236 6.60 23.16 -0.52
N TRP A 237 5.32 23.00 -0.23
CA TRP A 237 4.81 22.54 1.05
C TRP A 237 4.05 21.26 0.81
N GLU A 238 4.24 20.29 1.69
CA GLU A 238 3.52 19.03 1.64
C GLU A 238 3.13 18.63 3.06
N VAL A 239 1.86 18.28 3.24
CA VAL A 239 1.29 17.89 4.52
C VAL A 239 0.57 16.57 4.35
N ARG A 240 0.91 15.60 5.19
CA ARG A 240 0.17 14.34 5.26
C ARG A 240 -0.85 14.42 6.38
N ALA A 241 -2.12 14.56 6.00
CA ALA A 241 -3.21 14.81 6.94
C ALA A 241 -4.45 13.96 6.65
N ALA A 242 -5.28 13.81 7.68
CA ALA A 242 -6.62 13.23 7.64
C ALA A 242 -7.52 14.04 8.59
N GLY A 243 -8.82 14.07 8.34
CA GLY A 243 -9.78 14.74 9.21
C GLY A 243 -11.15 14.08 9.20
N SER A 244 -11.94 14.35 10.22
CA SER A 244 -13.32 13.86 10.33
C SER A 244 -14.08 14.66 11.37
N GLY A 245 -15.40 14.80 11.24
CA GLY A 245 -16.22 15.47 12.24
C GLY A 245 -17.63 15.74 11.75
N ASP A 246 -18.35 16.63 12.43
CA ASP A 246 -19.51 17.30 11.81
C ASP A 246 -19.15 17.97 10.49
N ASP A 247 -20.19 18.33 9.77
CA ASP A 247 -20.16 19.37 8.75
C ASP A 247 -19.85 20.79 9.26
N GLU A 248 -20.02 21.14 10.55
CA GLU A 248 -19.57 22.44 11.05
C GLU A 248 -18.04 22.56 11.23
N TYR A 249 -17.27 21.49 11.02
CA TYR A 249 -15.81 21.53 11.13
C TYR A 249 -15.09 21.50 9.78
N HIS A 250 -14.18 22.44 9.58
CA HIS A 250 -13.37 22.58 8.38
C HIS A 250 -11.90 22.31 8.72
N MET A 251 -11.35 21.20 8.22
CA MET A 251 -9.91 20.97 8.24
C MET A 251 -9.26 21.82 7.16
N VAL A 252 -8.25 22.63 7.51
CA VAL A 252 -7.57 23.49 6.55
C VAL A 252 -6.05 23.53 6.72
N SER A 253 -5.35 23.44 5.59
CA SER A 253 -3.91 23.66 5.45
C SER A 253 -3.66 24.87 4.56
N ILE A 254 -3.09 25.93 5.14
CA ILE A 254 -3.06 27.28 4.55
C ILE A 254 -1.61 27.76 4.42
N LEU A 255 -1.28 28.48 3.35
CA LEU A 255 -0.21 29.48 3.40
C LEU A 255 -0.80 30.85 3.70
N TRP A 256 -0.37 31.45 4.82
CA TRP A 256 -0.85 32.73 5.32
C TRP A 256 0.24 33.81 5.18
N PRO A 257 -0.09 35.05 4.78
CA PRO A 257 0.91 36.08 4.52
C PRO A 257 1.61 36.51 5.81
N ASP A 258 2.95 36.52 5.79
CA ASP A 258 3.77 36.96 6.94
C ASP A 258 3.54 38.43 7.33
N SER A 259 2.99 39.22 6.40
CA SER A 259 2.65 40.62 6.62
C SER A 259 1.38 40.82 7.45
N GLU A 260 0.57 39.77 7.62
CA GLU A 260 -0.78 39.82 8.22
C GLU A 260 -1.75 40.78 7.48
N ASN A 261 -1.40 41.23 6.28
CA ASN A 261 -2.20 42.16 5.47
C ASN A 261 -3.19 41.42 4.57
N TRP A 262 -4.25 40.89 5.18
CA TRP A 262 -5.32 40.19 4.47
C TRP A 262 -6.46 41.15 4.07
N PRO A 263 -7.05 41.06 2.86
CA PRO A 263 -6.81 40.05 1.81
C PRO A 263 -5.77 40.44 0.76
N CYS A 264 -5.23 41.66 0.81
CA CYS A 264 -4.34 42.20 -0.23
C CYS A 264 -3.12 41.32 -0.52
N ASP A 265 -2.56 40.67 0.51
CA ASP A 265 -1.35 39.86 0.38
C ASP A 265 -1.65 38.36 0.12
N GLY A 266 -2.91 38.01 -0.10
CA GLY A 266 -3.37 36.68 -0.52
C GLY A 266 -3.45 35.65 0.61
N GLU A 267 -4.00 34.48 0.27
CA GLU A 267 -4.15 33.28 1.12
C GLU A 267 -4.26 32.06 0.20
N ILE A 268 -3.57 30.96 0.54
CA ILE A 268 -3.58 29.72 -0.26
C ILE A 268 -4.00 28.54 0.61
N ASP A 269 -5.27 28.17 0.53
CA ASP A 269 -5.85 27.01 1.19
C ASP A 269 -5.70 25.81 0.27
N TYR A 270 -4.54 25.14 0.32
CA TYR A 270 -4.24 24.07 -0.63
C TYR A 270 -4.89 22.73 -0.26
N ALA A 271 -5.51 22.65 0.91
CA ALA A 271 -6.39 21.57 1.33
C ALA A 271 -7.38 22.06 2.38
N GLU A 272 -8.64 22.26 1.98
CA GLU A 272 -9.75 22.65 2.85
C GLU A 272 -10.95 21.71 2.69
N THR A 273 -11.56 21.29 3.81
CA THR A 273 -12.93 20.74 3.79
C THR A 273 -13.94 21.85 4.06
N THR A 274 -15.15 21.73 3.51
CA THR A 274 -16.25 22.67 3.82
C THR A 274 -17.46 21.94 4.39
N GLY A 275 -17.20 21.15 5.44
CA GLY A 275 -18.18 20.26 6.08
C GLY A 275 -18.45 18.92 5.39
N ASP A 276 -18.08 18.77 4.13
CA ASP A 276 -18.11 17.47 3.43
C ASP A 276 -16.73 16.79 3.47
N TRP A 277 -16.63 15.70 4.21
CA TRP A 277 -15.40 14.90 4.38
C TRP A 277 -15.11 13.96 3.21
N SER A 278 -15.96 13.93 2.17
CA SER A 278 -15.75 13.16 0.94
C SER A 278 -15.14 13.98 -0.21
N VAL A 279 -14.80 15.23 0.06
CA VAL A 279 -14.20 16.16 -0.91
C VAL A 279 -13.17 17.05 -0.22
N ILE A 280 -12.07 17.31 -0.91
CA ILE A 280 -11.12 18.34 -0.52
C ILE A 280 -11.16 19.47 -1.56
N LYS A 281 -11.00 20.72 -1.11
CA LYS A 281 -11.00 21.92 -1.94
C LYS A 281 -9.66 22.64 -1.87
N PHE A 282 -9.36 23.33 -2.96
CA PHE A 282 -8.25 24.27 -3.06
C PHE A 282 -8.86 25.65 -3.26
N PHE A 283 -8.48 26.61 -2.42
CA PHE A 283 -8.87 28.01 -2.57
C PHE A 283 -7.62 28.89 -2.63
N HIS A 284 -7.54 29.70 -3.68
CA HIS A 284 -6.47 30.68 -3.86
C HIS A 284 -7.08 32.07 -3.84
N HIS A 285 -6.90 32.78 -2.74
CA HIS A 285 -7.37 34.14 -2.53
C HIS A 285 -6.30 35.15 -2.95
N TYR A 286 -6.68 36.16 -3.73
CA TYR A 286 -5.74 37.17 -4.24
C TYR A 286 -6.36 38.56 -4.37
N GLY A 287 -5.48 39.56 -4.20
CA GLY A 287 -5.79 40.97 -4.36
C GLY A 287 -6.67 41.56 -3.25
N CYS A 288 -6.67 42.88 -3.13
CA CYS A 288 -7.42 43.59 -2.08
C CYS A 288 -8.95 43.43 -2.18
N SER A 289 -9.46 42.96 -3.32
CA SER A 289 -10.88 42.64 -3.50
C SER A 289 -11.23 41.20 -3.09
N ASN A 290 -10.27 40.42 -2.59
CA ASN A 290 -10.45 39.02 -2.19
C ASN A 290 -11.06 38.16 -3.30
N LEU A 291 -10.52 38.26 -4.52
CA LEU A 291 -10.93 37.39 -5.62
C LEU A 291 -10.34 36.00 -5.41
N GLN A 292 -10.96 34.99 -6.02
CA GLN A 292 -10.60 33.60 -5.77
C GLN A 292 -10.54 32.78 -7.06
N THR A 293 -9.54 31.90 -7.16
CA THR A 293 -9.54 30.72 -8.04
C THR A 293 -9.63 29.47 -7.17
N SER A 294 -10.35 28.45 -7.63
CA SER A 294 -10.60 27.26 -6.80
C SER A 294 -10.74 25.97 -7.60
N ALA A 295 -10.53 24.84 -6.93
CA ALA A 295 -10.78 23.51 -7.44
C ALA A 295 -11.30 22.59 -6.33
N TYR A 296 -11.89 21.46 -6.70
CA TYR A 296 -12.35 20.43 -5.78
C TYR A 296 -11.98 19.04 -6.30
N LYS A 297 -11.76 18.08 -5.39
CA LYS A 297 -11.41 16.69 -5.71
C LYS A 297 -12.13 15.75 -4.76
N PRO A 298 -12.97 14.83 -5.28
CA PRO A 298 -13.53 13.75 -4.47
C PRO A 298 -12.40 12.89 -3.89
N VAL A 299 -12.36 12.78 -2.57
CA VAL A 299 -11.39 11.98 -1.82
C VAL A 299 -11.95 11.72 -0.43
N ASP A 300 -11.71 10.54 0.13
CA ASP A 300 -12.11 10.23 1.51
C ASP A 300 -11.13 10.89 2.49
N VAL A 301 -11.45 12.10 2.94
CA VAL A 301 -10.59 12.91 3.83
C VAL A 301 -10.41 12.26 5.20
N THR A 302 -11.23 11.26 5.55
CA THR A 302 -11.06 10.48 6.79
C THR A 302 -9.81 9.60 6.77
N GLN A 303 -9.27 9.32 5.58
CA GLN A 303 -7.99 8.66 5.37
C GLN A 303 -6.86 9.68 5.23
N PHE A 304 -5.64 9.24 5.52
CA PHE A 304 -4.47 10.10 5.30
C PHE A 304 -4.16 10.24 3.82
N HIS A 305 -4.06 11.49 3.37
CA HIS A 305 -3.61 11.88 2.04
C HIS A 305 -2.45 12.86 2.13
N ASN A 306 -1.63 12.91 1.08
CA ASN A 306 -0.57 13.90 0.95
C ASN A 306 -1.09 15.10 0.15
N TYR A 307 -1.32 16.22 0.83
CA TYR A 307 -1.72 17.49 0.23
C TYR A 307 -0.49 18.34 -0.01
N ALA A 308 -0.26 18.79 -1.24
CA ALA A 308 0.95 19.52 -1.58
C ALA A 308 0.70 20.75 -2.44
N LEU A 309 1.61 21.70 -2.33
CA LEU A 309 1.64 22.96 -3.05
C LEU A 309 3.05 23.20 -3.59
N ASP A 310 3.17 23.49 -4.89
CA ASP A 310 4.38 24.03 -5.52
C ASP A 310 4.11 25.49 -5.91
N TRP A 311 4.78 26.43 -5.24
CA TRP A 311 4.67 27.85 -5.53
C TRP A 311 6.01 28.39 -6.03
N SER A 312 5.99 28.87 -7.27
CA SER A 312 7.16 29.40 -7.97
C SER A 312 6.78 30.65 -8.78
N PRO A 313 7.76 31.37 -9.37
CA PRO A 313 7.46 32.47 -10.30
C PRO A 313 6.57 32.07 -11.50
N ARG A 314 6.44 30.77 -11.79
CA ARG A 314 5.61 30.25 -12.90
C ARG A 314 4.13 30.10 -12.53
N GLY A 315 3.79 30.08 -11.25
CA GLY A 315 2.44 29.75 -10.81
C GLY A 315 2.40 29.01 -9.47
N ILE A 316 1.18 28.63 -9.11
CA ILE A 316 0.79 27.86 -7.93
C ILE A 316 0.17 26.56 -8.44
N VAL A 317 0.72 25.43 -8.01
CA VAL A 317 0.26 24.10 -8.43
C VAL A 317 -0.07 23.26 -7.20
N GLY A 318 -1.29 22.73 -7.15
CA GLY A 318 -1.75 21.86 -6.08
C GLY A 318 -1.67 20.38 -6.46
N TYR A 319 -1.34 19.52 -5.49
CA TYR A 319 -1.28 18.06 -5.61
C TYR A 319 -2.06 17.38 -4.48
N VAL A 320 -2.67 16.24 -4.79
CA VAL A 320 -3.16 15.27 -3.80
C VAL A 320 -2.61 13.91 -4.19
N ASP A 321 -1.87 13.28 -3.27
CA ASP A 321 -1.16 12.01 -3.46
C ASP A 321 -0.22 12.01 -4.68
N GLY A 322 0.52 13.11 -4.82
CA GLY A 322 1.46 13.32 -5.93
C GLY A 322 0.82 13.60 -7.28
N VAL A 323 -0.52 13.60 -7.38
CA VAL A 323 -1.24 13.89 -8.63
C VAL A 323 -1.70 15.34 -8.65
N LYS A 324 -1.30 16.09 -9.68
CA LYS A 324 -1.72 17.48 -9.92
C LYS A 324 -3.25 17.55 -10.06
N TRP A 325 -3.88 18.53 -9.40
CA TRP A 325 -5.33 18.75 -9.45
C TRP A 325 -5.75 20.22 -9.46
N PHE A 326 -4.81 21.15 -9.16
CA PHE A 326 -5.00 22.60 -9.26
C PHE A 326 -3.78 23.23 -9.94
N GLU A 327 -4.01 24.28 -10.73
CA GLU A 327 -2.95 25.09 -11.33
C GLU A 327 -3.46 26.52 -11.60
N ASP A 328 -2.72 27.51 -11.10
CA ASP A 328 -2.93 28.92 -11.40
C ASP A 328 -1.60 29.54 -11.85
N THR A 329 -1.59 30.08 -13.06
CA THR A 329 -0.39 30.64 -13.71
C THR A 329 -0.54 32.13 -14.01
N ASP A 330 -1.64 32.76 -13.58
CA ASP A 330 -1.82 34.20 -13.79
C ASP A 330 -0.87 34.97 -12.85
N PRO A 331 0.07 35.77 -13.38
CA PRO A 331 0.98 36.55 -12.55
C PRO A 331 0.27 37.59 -11.67
N ALA A 332 -0.95 38.00 -12.01
CA ALA A 332 -1.75 38.93 -11.20
C ALA A 332 -2.35 38.28 -9.95
N HIS A 333 -2.44 36.95 -9.92
CA HIS A 333 -2.95 36.21 -8.76
C HIS A 333 -1.84 35.90 -7.72
N GLN A 334 -0.57 36.17 -8.05
CA GLN A 334 0.56 35.84 -7.18
C GLN A 334 0.54 36.64 -5.86
N PRO A 335 0.67 35.98 -4.69
CA PRO A 335 0.89 36.70 -3.44
C PRO A 335 2.15 37.60 -3.53
N PRO A 336 2.10 38.84 -3.02
CA PRO A 336 3.18 39.81 -3.17
C PRO A 336 4.38 39.50 -2.26
N GLY A 337 4.16 38.90 -1.09
CA GLY A 337 5.17 38.70 -0.04
C GLY A 337 5.43 37.23 0.32
N PRO A 338 6.27 36.97 1.33
CA PRO A 338 6.46 35.64 1.88
C PRO A 338 5.24 35.21 2.72
N MET A 339 5.08 33.89 2.82
CA MET A 339 3.99 33.26 3.58
C MET A 339 4.56 32.13 4.45
N HIS A 340 3.80 31.73 5.46
CA HIS A 340 4.12 30.59 6.31
C HIS A 340 2.96 29.59 6.35
N GLN A 341 3.28 28.34 6.67
CA GLN A 341 2.30 27.27 6.83
C GLN A 341 1.43 27.53 8.05
N THR A 342 0.11 27.34 7.94
CA THR A 342 -0.78 27.18 9.08
C THR A 342 -1.59 25.88 8.96
N LEU A 343 -2.00 25.34 10.11
CA LEU A 343 -2.87 24.18 10.22
C LEU A 343 -3.99 24.54 11.18
N GLN A 344 -5.25 24.41 10.74
CA GLN A 344 -6.41 24.82 11.53
C GLN A 344 -7.54 23.81 11.36
N LEU A 345 -8.32 23.62 12.42
CA LEU A 345 -9.60 22.94 12.38
C LEU A 345 -10.66 23.98 12.75
N ASP A 346 -11.20 24.66 11.76
CA ASP A 346 -12.07 25.81 11.98
C ASP A 346 -13.53 25.40 12.14
N TRP A 347 -14.25 26.11 13.01
CA TRP A 347 -15.64 25.83 13.33
C TRP A 347 -16.57 26.86 12.69
N PHE A 348 -17.50 26.37 11.88
CA PHE A 348 -18.50 27.10 11.11
C PHE A 348 -19.89 26.69 11.62
N PRO A 349 -20.36 27.24 12.75
CA PRO A 349 -21.64 26.86 13.32
C PRO A 349 -22.79 27.13 12.35
N ASP A 350 -23.74 26.21 12.29
CA ASP A 350 -24.97 26.39 11.52
C ASP A 350 -26.24 26.09 12.36
N SER A 351 -27.33 25.70 11.71
CA SER A 351 -28.61 25.41 12.37
C SER A 351 -28.82 23.95 12.76
N THR A 352 -27.89 23.07 12.40
CA THR A 352 -27.94 21.64 12.69
C THR A 352 -27.37 21.35 14.09
N ALA A 353 -27.24 20.07 14.43
CA ALA A 353 -26.87 19.67 15.77
C ALA A 353 -25.35 19.52 15.85
N ASN A 354 -24.70 20.43 16.56
CA ASN A 354 -23.26 20.38 16.78
C ASN A 354 -22.78 19.04 17.36
N GLY A 355 -21.61 18.66 16.92
CA GLY A 355 -20.83 17.49 17.26
C GLY A 355 -19.33 17.81 17.31
N ALA A 356 -18.51 16.77 17.24
CA ALA A 356 -17.07 16.89 17.42
C ALA A 356 -16.35 16.78 16.07
N GLY A 357 -15.14 17.33 16.01
CA GLY A 357 -14.25 17.22 14.85
C GLY A 357 -12.82 16.85 15.25
N GLU A 358 -12.04 16.42 14.27
CA GLU A 358 -10.63 16.09 14.44
C GLU A 358 -9.87 16.39 13.14
N MET A 359 -8.66 16.94 13.29
CA MET A 359 -7.62 16.98 12.25
C MET A 359 -6.38 16.25 12.77
N ARG A 360 -5.85 15.32 11.98
CA ARG A 360 -4.65 14.53 12.26
C ARG A 360 -3.60 14.82 11.21
N VAL A 361 -2.36 15.10 11.64
CA VAL A 361 -1.23 15.40 10.75
C VAL A 361 -0.04 14.54 11.12
N ASP A 362 0.39 13.69 10.20
CA ASP A 362 1.56 12.83 10.34
C ASP A 362 2.84 13.68 10.22
N TRP A 363 2.94 14.49 9.18
CA TRP A 363 4.06 15.40 8.98
C TRP A 363 3.72 16.62 8.14
N VAL A 364 4.52 17.66 8.30
CA VAL A 364 4.62 18.83 7.43
C VAL A 364 6.05 18.89 6.91
N ARG A 365 6.23 18.99 5.60
CA ARG A 365 7.55 19.08 4.96
C ARG A 365 7.56 20.26 4.00
N VAL A 366 8.67 20.99 4.00
CA VAL A 366 8.89 22.12 3.09
C VAL A 366 10.15 21.87 2.28
N TYR A 367 10.12 22.24 1.01
CA TYR A 367 11.19 22.06 0.02
C TYR A 367 11.49 23.39 -0.70
N ALA A 368 12.65 23.46 -1.33
CA ALA A 368 13.00 24.60 -2.18
C ALA A 368 12.05 24.71 -3.39
N ALA A 369 11.89 25.93 -3.91
CA ALA A 369 11.16 26.19 -5.15
C ALA A 369 11.80 25.51 -6.37
N GLY A 370 11.01 25.32 -7.42
CA GLY A 370 11.41 24.70 -8.69
C GLY A 370 11.95 25.60 -9.76
#